data_AF-A0A7J6KHH3-F1
#
_entry.id   AF-A0A7J6KHH3-F1
#
_cell.length_a   1.000
_cell.length_b   1.000
_cell.length_c   1.000
_cell.angle_alpha   90.00
_cell.angle_beta   90.00
_cell.angle_gamma   90.00
#
_symmetry.space_group_name_H-M   'P 1'
#
loop_
_entity.id
_entity.type
_entity.pdbx_description
1 polymer ?
#
loop_
_entity_poly.entity_id
_entity_poly.type
_entity_poly.pdbx_seq_one_letter_code
_entity_poly.pdbx_strand_id
1 'polypeptide(L)'
;MKIPKQIGEKIKSNLMEESPEEFESVTVAPAGFVTVKLSSGWIAKQLTSSVLGECKDGKVKLDLPNKEAPRKVIVDMSSPNIAKEMHVGHLRSTILGETVSRILEYAGNDVHRINHVGDWGTQFGMLIEHMK
;
A
#
# COMPACT_ATOMS: atom_id res chain seq x y z
N MET A 1 18.70 4.80 35.29
CA MET A 1 17.61 4.88 34.30
C MET A 1 17.69 6.25 33.63
N LYS A 2 17.85 6.34 32.30
CA LYS A 2 17.92 7.66 31.63
C LYS A 2 16.55 8.32 31.66
N ILE A 3 16.50 9.62 31.88
CA ILE A 3 15.24 10.37 31.90
C ILE A 3 14.73 10.43 30.45
N PRO A 4 13.44 10.16 30.17
CA PRO A 4 12.89 10.17 28.80
C PRO A 4 13.24 11.43 28.00
N LYS A 5 13.23 12.60 28.65
CA LYS A 5 13.68 13.87 28.05
C LYS A 5 15.12 13.82 27.56
N GLN A 6 16.06 13.26 28.34
CA GLN A 6 17.47 13.15 27.94
C GLN A 6 17.65 12.24 26.72
N ILE A 7 16.79 11.21 26.58
CA ILE A 7 16.79 10.34 25.41
C ILE A 7 16.28 11.12 24.19
N GLY A 8 15.18 11.85 24.34
CA GLY A 8 14.63 12.69 23.27
C GLY A 8 15.61 13.75 22.79
N GLU A 9 16.32 14.43 23.70
CA GLU A 9 17.36 15.41 23.32
C GLU A 9 18.52 14.75 22.58
N LYS A 10 18.92 13.53 22.97
CA LYS A 10 19.95 12.79 22.24
C LYS A 10 19.50 12.43 20.81
N ILE A 11 18.24 12.01 20.64
CA ILE A 11 17.66 11.72 19.32
C ILE A 11 17.63 13.00 18.47
N LYS A 12 17.22 14.13 19.06
CA LYS A 12 17.22 15.43 18.40
C LYS A 12 18.61 15.81 17.89
N SER A 13 19.65 15.69 18.72
CA SER A 13 21.02 15.99 18.30
C SER A 13 21.46 15.13 17.12
N ASN A 14 21.24 13.81 17.19
CA ASN A 14 21.61 12.90 16.10
C ASN A 14 20.89 13.23 14.79
N LEU A 15 19.57 13.49 14.84
CA LEU A 15 18.80 13.84 13.64
C LEU A 15 19.30 15.13 12.98
N MET A 16 19.63 16.14 13.77
CA MET A 16 20.14 17.41 13.26
C MET A 16 21.58 17.31 12.75
N GLU A 17 22.38 16.37 13.26
CA GLU A 17 23.75 16.10 12.78
C GLU A 17 23.75 15.31 11.46
N GLU A 18 22.90 14.29 11.33
CA GLU A 18 22.85 13.44 10.12
C GLU A 18 22.25 14.17 8.92
N SER A 19 21.17 14.94 9.14
CA SER A 19 20.37 15.51 8.05
C SER A 19 19.80 16.90 8.38
N PRO A 20 20.65 17.93 8.56
CA PRO A 20 20.20 19.27 8.97
C PRO A 20 19.28 19.96 7.96
N GLU A 21 19.40 19.65 6.66
CA GLU A 21 18.57 20.27 5.61
C GLU A 21 17.13 19.69 5.56
N GLU A 22 16.92 18.50 6.12
CA GLU A 22 15.62 17.81 6.11
C GLU A 22 14.60 18.44 7.06
N PHE A 23 15.08 19.03 8.15
CA PHE A 23 14.26 19.44 9.28
C PHE A 23 14.26 20.96 9.43
N GLU A 24 13.07 21.55 9.50
CA GLU A 24 12.90 22.96 9.90
C GLU A 24 13.07 23.11 11.42
N SER A 25 12.52 22.15 12.18
CA SER A 25 12.70 22.13 13.64
C SER A 25 12.50 20.73 14.22
N VAL A 26 13.23 20.45 15.29
CA VAL A 26 13.06 19.26 16.13
C VAL A 26 12.94 19.70 17.58
N THR A 27 11.81 19.35 18.21
CA THR A 27 11.48 19.76 19.58
C THR A 27 11.23 18.54 20.46
N VAL A 28 11.62 18.63 21.73
CA VAL A 28 11.49 17.54 22.70
C VAL A 28 10.59 18.00 23.83
N ALA A 29 9.45 17.33 24.01
CA ALA A 29 8.54 17.60 25.10
C ALA A 29 9.14 17.13 26.45
N PRO A 30 8.74 17.71 27.60
CA PRO A 30 9.20 17.26 28.92
C PRO A 30 8.97 15.76 29.17
N ALA A 31 7.91 15.19 28.60
CA ALA A 31 7.60 13.76 28.68
C ALA A 31 8.49 12.86 27.79
N GLY A 32 9.34 13.44 26.95
CA GLY A 32 10.27 12.72 26.07
C GLY A 32 9.78 12.51 24.63
N PHE A 33 8.61 13.02 24.24
CA PHE A 33 8.16 12.99 22.84
C PHE A 33 9.04 13.89 21.97
N VAL A 34 9.44 13.39 20.80
CA VAL A 34 10.22 14.14 19.81
C VAL A 34 9.30 14.50 18.65
N THR A 35 9.06 15.78 18.44
CA THR A 35 8.25 16.30 17.34
C THR A 35 9.18 16.89 16.28
N VAL A 36 9.00 16.46 15.04
CA VAL A 36 9.81 16.86 13.88
C VAL A 36 8.94 17.64 12.91
N LYS A 37 9.43 18.80 12.47
CA LYS A 37 8.87 19.57 11.37
C LYS A 37 9.84 19.52 10.20
N LEU A 38 9.39 18.98 9.07
CA LEU A 38 10.18 18.90 7.86
C LEU A 38 10.33 20.27 7.19
N SER A 39 11.48 20.51 6.57
CA SER A 39 11.76 21.72 5.80
C SER A 39 10.93 21.73 4.51
N SER A 40 10.18 22.82 4.29
CA SER A 40 9.43 23.03 3.05
C SER A 40 10.34 22.98 1.81
N GLY A 41 11.57 23.49 1.92
CA GLY A 41 12.56 23.46 0.83
C GLY A 41 13.00 22.03 0.52
N TRP A 42 13.20 21.21 1.55
CA TRP A 42 13.52 19.79 1.37
C TRP A 42 12.35 19.03 0.74
N ILE A 43 11.12 19.22 1.23
CA ILE A 43 9.92 18.61 0.65
C ILE A 43 9.79 18.98 -0.83
N ALA A 44 9.94 20.26 -1.18
CA ALA A 44 9.86 20.73 -2.57
C ALA A 44 10.94 20.08 -3.45
N LYS A 45 12.18 19.96 -2.94
CA LYS A 45 13.27 19.28 -3.63
C LYS A 45 12.93 17.81 -3.89
N GLN A 46 12.46 17.07 -2.89
CA GLN A 46 12.08 15.66 -3.03
C GLN A 46 10.92 15.44 -4.00
N LEU A 47 9.89 16.29 -3.95
CA LEU A 47 8.78 16.23 -4.90
C LEU A 47 9.27 16.49 -6.33
N THR A 48 10.15 17.46 -6.51
CA THR A 48 10.67 17.80 -7.85
C THR A 48 11.56 16.68 -8.39
N SER A 49 12.49 16.16 -7.60
CA SER A 49 13.43 15.13 -8.03
C SER A 49 12.75 13.77 -8.24
N SER A 50 11.89 13.36 -7.32
CA SER A 50 11.41 11.98 -7.22
C SER A 50 10.00 11.77 -7.80
N VAL A 51 9.21 12.84 -7.90
CA VAL A 51 7.83 12.77 -8.44
C VAL A 51 7.76 13.40 -9.83
N LEU A 52 8.23 14.64 -9.98
CA LEU A 52 8.16 15.35 -11.27
C LEU A 52 9.23 14.87 -12.26
N GLY A 53 10.45 14.64 -11.80
CA GLY A 53 11.56 14.15 -12.63
C GLY A 53 11.32 12.75 -13.23
N GLU A 54 10.55 11.91 -12.53
CA GLU A 54 10.22 10.53 -12.92
C GLU A 54 8.82 10.40 -13.56
N CYS A 55 8.14 11.52 -13.80
CA CYS A 55 6.83 11.52 -14.46
C CYS A 55 6.99 11.37 -15.97
N LYS A 56 6.55 10.24 -16.53
CA LYS A 56 6.45 10.01 -17.98
C LYS A 56 5.03 9.59 -18.33
N ASP A 57 4.47 10.20 -19.38
CA ASP A 57 3.10 9.94 -19.86
C ASP A 57 2.01 10.05 -18.77
N GLY A 58 2.18 11.00 -17.84
CA GLY A 58 1.25 11.20 -16.73
C GLY A 58 1.33 10.15 -15.61
N LYS A 59 2.33 9.25 -15.66
CA LYS A 59 2.58 8.24 -14.64
C LYS A 59 3.85 8.58 -13.86
N VAL A 60 3.72 8.65 -12.55
CA VAL A 60 4.85 8.80 -11.63
C VAL A 60 5.40 7.42 -11.32
N LYS A 61 6.69 7.21 -11.59
CA LYS A 61 7.39 6.02 -11.14
C LYS A 61 8.10 6.32 -9.82
N LEU A 62 7.49 5.91 -8.71
CA LEU A 62 8.11 6.02 -7.40
C LEU A 62 9.14 4.91 -7.21
N ASP A 63 10.20 5.21 -6.46
CA ASP A 63 11.12 4.18 -5.99
C ASP A 63 10.54 3.53 -4.73
N LEU A 64 9.94 2.35 -4.92
CA LEU A 64 9.20 1.66 -3.88
C LEU A 64 10.08 0.59 -3.23
N PRO A 65 9.97 0.39 -1.91
CA PRO A 65 10.92 -0.42 -1.13
C PRO A 65 10.98 -1.89 -1.53
N ASN A 66 9.95 -2.46 -2.17
CA ASN A 66 9.90 -3.88 -2.53
C ASN A 66 10.44 -4.20 -3.94
N LYS A 67 11.02 -3.22 -4.64
CA LYS A 67 11.48 -3.38 -6.03
C LYS A 67 12.63 -4.37 -6.18
N GLU A 68 13.47 -4.52 -5.15
CA GLU A 68 14.63 -5.41 -5.16
C GLU A 68 14.28 -6.87 -4.80
N ALA A 69 13.13 -7.10 -4.17
CA ALA A 69 12.71 -8.43 -3.71
C ALA A 69 11.19 -8.61 -3.90
N PRO A 70 10.72 -8.79 -5.15
CA PRO A 70 9.30 -8.96 -5.45
C PRO A 70 8.75 -10.20 -4.73
N ARG A 71 7.61 -10.04 -4.05
CA ARG A 71 6.88 -11.18 -3.49
C ARG A 71 5.88 -11.71 -4.51
N LYS A 72 5.65 -13.02 -4.49
CA LYS A 72 4.52 -13.64 -5.18
C LYS A 72 3.28 -13.47 -4.32
N VAL A 73 2.25 -12.81 -4.87
CA VAL A 73 0.99 -12.57 -4.17
C VAL A 73 -0.16 -13.12 -4.99
N ILE A 74 -1.02 -13.91 -4.37
CA ILE A 74 -2.24 -14.40 -4.96
C ILE A 74 -3.42 -13.62 -4.38
N VAL A 75 -4.27 -13.07 -5.25
CA VAL A 75 -5.48 -12.35 -4.85
C VAL A 75 -6.68 -13.11 -5.40
N ASP A 76 -7.41 -13.79 -4.52
CA ASP A 76 -8.70 -14.40 -4.84
C ASP A 76 -9.80 -13.34 -4.71
N MET A 77 -10.55 -13.13 -5.79
CA MET A 77 -11.52 -12.06 -5.92
C MET A 77 -12.65 -12.41 -6.88
N SER A 78 -13.76 -11.68 -6.76
CA SER A 78 -15.02 -11.95 -7.48
C SER A 78 -15.71 -13.22 -7.01
N SER A 79 -15.17 -14.39 -7.38
CA SER A 79 -15.56 -15.74 -6.96
C SER A 79 -17.07 -15.99 -6.83
N PRO A 80 -17.87 -15.68 -7.87
CA PRO A 80 -19.31 -15.92 -7.85
C PRO A 80 -19.63 -17.41 -7.97
N ASN A 81 -20.77 -17.82 -7.43
CA ASN A 81 -21.33 -19.14 -7.68
C ASN A 81 -22.06 -19.14 -9.04
N ILE A 82 -21.64 -20.00 -9.99
CA ILE A 82 -22.16 -20.00 -11.37
C ILE A 82 -23.63 -20.44 -11.41
N ALA A 83 -24.10 -21.19 -10.42
CA ALA A 83 -25.50 -21.58 -10.31
C ALA A 83 -26.44 -20.44 -9.87
N LYS A 84 -25.91 -19.22 -9.64
CA LYS A 84 -26.67 -18.04 -9.25
C LYS A 84 -26.20 -16.81 -10.03
N GLU A 85 -27.12 -15.89 -10.24
CA GLU A 85 -26.81 -14.61 -10.87
C GLU A 85 -25.79 -13.81 -10.04
N MET A 86 -24.90 -13.10 -10.75
CA MET A 86 -24.00 -12.17 -10.08
C MET A 86 -24.80 -11.01 -9.48
N HIS A 87 -24.59 -10.75 -8.19
CA HIS A 87 -25.19 -9.61 -7.50
C HIS A 87 -24.12 -8.65 -6.95
N VAL A 88 -24.57 -7.53 -6.38
CA VAL A 88 -23.72 -6.45 -5.84
C VAL A 88 -22.68 -6.91 -4.81
N GLY A 89 -22.90 -8.06 -4.18
CA GLY A 89 -21.95 -8.67 -3.24
C GLY A 89 -20.68 -9.14 -3.94
N HIS A 90 -20.81 -9.79 -5.09
CA HIS A 90 -19.66 -10.20 -5.92
C HIS A 90 -18.97 -8.97 -6.52
N LEU A 91 -19.73 -7.96 -6.96
CA LEU A 91 -19.17 -6.73 -7.52
C LEU A 91 -18.23 -6.01 -6.53
N ARG A 92 -18.60 -5.96 -5.24
CA ARG A 92 -17.74 -5.41 -4.19
C ARG A 92 -16.41 -6.16 -4.11
N SER A 93 -16.44 -7.50 -4.07
CA SER A 93 -15.23 -8.33 -4.06
C SER A 93 -14.37 -8.09 -5.30
N THR A 94 -15.00 -8.00 -6.48
CA THR A 94 -14.31 -7.71 -7.74
C THR A 94 -13.58 -6.36 -7.71
N ILE A 95 -14.24 -5.28 -7.30
CA ILE A 95 -13.63 -3.93 -7.32
C ILE A 95 -12.50 -3.83 -6.28
N LEU A 96 -12.72 -4.36 -5.08
CA LEU A 96 -11.71 -4.33 -4.02
C LEU A 96 -10.51 -5.19 -4.38
N GLY A 97 -10.73 -6.42 -4.87
CA GLY A 97 -9.66 -7.32 -5.30
C GLY A 97 -8.82 -6.72 -6.42
N GLU A 98 -9.47 -6.08 -7.41
CA GLU A 98 -8.75 -5.44 -8.51
C GLU A 98 -7.92 -4.24 -8.03
N THR A 99 -8.50 -3.42 -7.14
CA THR A 99 -7.81 -2.25 -6.57
C THR A 99 -6.57 -2.66 -5.78
N VAL A 100 -6.70 -3.67 -4.92
CA VAL A 100 -5.58 -4.21 -4.13
C VAL A 100 -4.52 -4.81 -5.04
N SER A 101 -4.92 -5.57 -6.06
CA SER A 101 -3.99 -6.17 -7.03
C SER A 101 -3.15 -5.10 -7.73
N ARG A 102 -3.78 -4.01 -8.19
CA ARG A 102 -3.07 -2.87 -8.82
C ARG A 102 -2.09 -2.18 -7.89
N ILE A 103 -2.46 -1.99 -6.62
CA ILE A 103 -1.57 -1.39 -5.61
C ILE A 103 -0.35 -2.30 -5.37
N LEU A 104 -0.56 -3.61 -5.27
CA LEU A 104 0.51 -4.59 -5.05
C LEU A 104 1.45 -4.71 -6.26
N GLU A 105 0.91 -4.69 -7.47
CA GLU A 105 1.69 -4.64 -8.72
C GLU A 105 2.49 -3.34 -8.80
N TYR A 106 1.86 -2.20 -8.50
CA TYR A 106 2.55 -0.91 -8.47
C TYR A 106 3.69 -0.93 -7.44
N ALA A 107 3.48 -1.55 -6.28
CA ALA A 107 4.50 -1.77 -5.25
C ALA A 107 5.63 -2.75 -5.65
N GLY A 108 5.58 -3.31 -6.86
CA GLY A 108 6.64 -4.15 -7.44
C GLY A 108 6.49 -5.64 -7.17
N ASN A 109 5.31 -6.13 -6.75
CA ASN A 109 5.08 -7.56 -6.52
C ASN A 109 4.64 -8.30 -7.79
N ASP A 110 4.88 -9.61 -7.83
CA ASP A 110 4.35 -10.53 -8.83
C ASP A 110 2.95 -10.99 -8.39
N VAL A 111 1.91 -10.37 -8.93
CA VAL A 111 0.53 -10.54 -8.48
C VAL A 111 -0.26 -11.42 -9.45
N HIS A 112 -0.84 -12.50 -8.92
CA HIS A 112 -1.71 -13.42 -9.66
C HIS A 112 -3.15 -13.26 -9.15
N ARG A 113 -4.05 -12.85 -10.03
CA ARG A 113 -5.49 -12.75 -9.74
C ARG A 113 -6.13 -14.11 -9.97
N ILE A 114 -6.89 -14.59 -9.00
CA ILE A 114 -7.65 -15.84 -9.09
C ILE A 114 -9.13 -15.50 -8.95
N ASN A 115 -9.94 -16.16 -9.77
CA ASN A 115 -11.38 -16.17 -9.64
C ASN A 115 -11.80 -17.61 -9.29
N HIS A 116 -11.95 -17.89 -8.00
CA HIS A 116 -12.35 -19.20 -7.49
C HIS A 116 -13.87 -19.34 -7.59
N VAL A 117 -14.33 -19.50 -8.83
CA VAL A 117 -15.75 -19.63 -9.15
C VAL A 117 -16.38 -20.83 -8.45
N GLY A 118 -17.60 -20.66 -7.95
CA GLY A 118 -18.39 -21.76 -7.40
C GLY A 118 -19.03 -22.58 -8.50
N ASP A 119 -18.22 -23.40 -9.19
CA ASP A 119 -18.62 -24.27 -10.31
C ASP A 119 -18.90 -25.72 -9.90
N TRP A 120 -18.78 -26.04 -8.61
CA TRP A 120 -19.00 -27.36 -8.06
C TRP A 120 -20.01 -27.35 -6.89
N GLY A 121 -20.96 -28.29 -6.89
CA GLY A 121 -21.92 -28.51 -5.80
C GLY A 121 -23.27 -29.06 -6.24
N THR A 122 -24.14 -29.41 -5.28
CA THR A 122 -25.44 -30.06 -5.53
C THR A 122 -26.39 -29.20 -6.36
N GLN A 123 -26.23 -27.88 -6.32
CA GLN A 123 -26.99 -26.92 -7.12
C GLN A 123 -26.90 -27.20 -8.64
N PHE A 124 -25.80 -27.75 -9.14
CA PHE A 124 -25.66 -28.11 -10.56
C PHE A 124 -26.53 -29.30 -10.96
N GLY A 125 -26.71 -30.28 -10.07
CA GLY A 125 -27.60 -31.42 -10.32
C GLY A 125 -29.06 -30.98 -10.45
N MET A 126 -29.50 -30.02 -9.63
CA MET A 126 -30.84 -29.43 -9.71
C MET A 126 -31.03 -28.67 -11.02
N LEU A 127 -30.04 -27.87 -11.42
CA LEU A 127 -30.08 -27.15 -12.70
C LEU A 127 -30.18 -28.10 -13.89
N ILE A 128 -29.34 -29.15 -13.96
CA ILE A 128 -29.35 -30.14 -15.05
C ILE A 128 -30.71 -30.84 -15.16
N GLU A 129 -31.35 -31.17 -14.04
CA GLU A 129 -32.67 -31.81 -14.05
C GLU A 129 -33.78 -30.90 -14.60
N HIS A 130 -33.67 -29.58 -14.39
CA HIS A 130 -34.63 -28.57 -14.85
C HIS A 130 -34.35 -28.03 -16.27
N MET A 131 -33.20 -28.33 -16.89
CA MET A 131 -32.81 -27.84 -18.24
C MET A 131 -33.48 -28.59 -19.41
N LYS A 132 -34.72 -29.06 -19.25
CA LYS A 132 -35.47 -29.72 -20.34
C LYS A 132 -35.98 -28.74 -21.40
#